data_AF-A0A6L9GA54-F1
#
_entry.id   AF-A0A6L9GA54-F1
#
_cell.length_a   1.000
_cell.length_b   1.000
_cell.length_c   1.000
_cell.angle_alpha   90.00
_cell.angle_beta   90.00
_cell.angle_gamma   90.00
#
_symmetry.space_group_name_H-M   'P 1'
#
loop_
_entity.id
_entity.type
_entity.pdbx_description
1 polymer ?
#
loop_
_entity_poly.entity_id
_entity_poly.type
_entity_poly.pdbx_seq_one_letter_code
_entity_poly.pdbx_strand_id
1 'polypeptide(L)'
;MLKSTYGAAVLAAYLALPGLVHAEARPQSGSRDHRVTYATYQEGQVYTVQTRVRNVTLIELGNGERIQSIAIGDSESFQIDKLEGANVFTVKPVIQGA
;
A
#
# COMPACT_ATOMS: atom_id res chain seq x y z
N MET A 1 8.45 -34.96 -35.00
CA MET A 1 7.38 -33.98 -34.72
C MET A 1 7.05 -33.82 -33.23
N LEU A 2 7.31 -34.81 -32.37
CA LEU A 2 6.99 -34.77 -30.93
C LEU A 2 7.89 -33.85 -30.07
N LYS A 3 9.11 -33.50 -30.52
CA LYS A 3 10.02 -32.59 -29.77
C LYS A 3 9.59 -31.11 -29.83
N SER A 4 8.89 -30.70 -30.89
CA SER A 4 8.48 -29.29 -31.11
C SER A 4 7.34 -28.86 -30.17
N THR A 5 6.43 -29.80 -29.85
CA THR A 5 5.28 -29.56 -28.97
C THR A 5 5.68 -29.29 -27.52
N TYR A 6 6.76 -29.90 -27.02
CA TYR A 6 7.25 -29.61 -25.66
C TYR A 6 7.81 -28.19 -25.52
N GLY A 7 8.47 -27.66 -26.56
CA GLY A 7 8.98 -26.29 -26.56
C GLY A 7 7.86 -25.25 -26.53
N ALA A 8 6.80 -25.47 -27.29
CA ALA A 8 5.61 -24.61 -27.28
C ALA A 8 4.89 -24.63 -25.92
N ALA A 9 4.81 -25.80 -25.28
CA ALA A 9 4.18 -25.94 -23.96
C ALA A 9 4.95 -25.20 -22.84
N VAL A 10 6.29 -25.25 -22.87
CA VAL A 10 7.14 -24.52 -21.89
C VAL A 10 7.03 -23.01 -22.07
N LEU A 11 7.03 -22.52 -23.31
CA LEU A 11 6.88 -21.10 -23.60
C LEU A 11 5.50 -20.57 -23.20
N ALA A 12 4.44 -21.35 -23.47
CA ALA A 12 3.08 -21.02 -23.03
C ALA A 12 2.93 -20.99 -21.51
N ALA A 13 3.59 -21.91 -20.78
CA ALA A 13 3.61 -21.92 -19.32
C ALA A 13 4.34 -20.69 -18.74
N TYR A 14 5.43 -20.23 -19.39
CA TYR A 14 6.14 -19.01 -18.99
C TYR A 14 5.32 -17.74 -19.25
N LEU A 15 4.57 -17.68 -20.35
CA LEU A 15 3.69 -16.55 -20.67
C LEU A 15 2.39 -16.53 -19.83
N ALA A 16 2.03 -17.66 -19.21
CA ALA A 16 0.91 -17.77 -18.29
C ALA A 16 1.26 -17.38 -16.85
N LEU A 17 2.54 -17.13 -16.54
CA LEU A 17 2.91 -16.49 -15.28
C LEU A 17 2.33 -15.08 -15.30
N PRO A 18 1.45 -14.70 -14.35
CA PRO A 18 0.98 -13.33 -14.29
C PRO A 18 2.20 -12.42 -14.22
N GLY A 19 2.34 -11.55 -15.23
CA GLY A 19 3.34 -10.48 -15.19
C GLY A 19 3.16 -9.67 -13.91
N LEU A 20 4.23 -9.02 -13.45
CA LEU A 20 4.26 -8.16 -12.26
C LEU A 20 3.38 -6.91 -12.45
N VAL A 21 2.08 -7.10 -12.62
CA VAL A 21 1.09 -6.05 -12.50
C VAL A 21 0.90 -5.86 -11.01
N HIS A 22 1.55 -4.81 -10.49
CA HIS A 22 1.39 -4.38 -9.12
C HIS A 22 -0.03 -3.81 -8.95
N ALA A 23 -0.97 -4.65 -8.51
CA ALA A 23 -2.24 -4.19 -7.99
C ALA A 23 -2.01 -3.36 -6.71
N GLU A 24 -3.01 -2.59 -6.30
CA GLU A 24 -2.96 -1.93 -4.98
C GLU A 24 -2.69 -2.96 -3.86
N ALA A 25 -1.74 -2.63 -2.99
CA ALA A 25 -1.35 -3.49 -1.88
C ALA A 25 -2.07 -3.07 -0.60
N ARG A 26 -2.55 -4.03 0.18
CA ARG A 26 -3.12 -3.76 1.50
C ARG A 26 -2.09 -4.09 2.58
N PRO A 27 -1.78 -3.16 3.50
CA PRO A 27 -0.96 -3.46 4.67
C PRO A 27 -1.50 -4.66 5.46
N GLN A 28 -0.61 -5.53 5.90
CA GLN A 28 -0.95 -6.78 6.57
C GLN A 28 -1.01 -6.60 8.08
N SER A 29 -2.01 -7.20 8.72
CA SER A 29 -2.17 -7.16 10.18
C SER A 29 -0.97 -7.72 10.93
N GLY A 30 -0.56 -7.01 11.99
CA GLY A 30 0.46 -7.48 12.91
C GLY A 30 -0.02 -8.62 13.81
N SER A 31 0.93 -9.36 14.39
CA SER A 31 0.64 -10.52 15.25
C SER A 31 -0.03 -10.17 16.59
N ARG A 32 0.09 -8.94 17.09
CA ARG A 32 -0.40 -8.55 18.43
C ARG A 32 -1.75 -7.82 18.39
N ASP A 33 -1.98 -7.01 17.37
CA ASP A 33 -3.22 -6.25 17.18
C ASP A 33 -3.46 -6.13 15.67
N HIS A 34 -4.62 -6.60 15.20
CA HIS A 34 -4.93 -6.63 13.77
C HIS A 34 -5.11 -5.24 13.15
N ARG A 35 -5.37 -4.22 14.00
CA ARG A 35 -5.56 -2.84 13.58
C ARG A 35 -4.23 -2.16 13.26
N VAL A 36 -3.14 -2.66 13.83
CA VAL A 36 -1.78 -2.24 13.48
C VAL A 36 -1.34 -3.08 12.29
N THR A 37 -1.17 -2.43 11.15
CA THR A 37 -0.84 -3.09 9.88
C THR A 37 0.50 -2.60 9.36
N TYR A 38 1.17 -3.44 8.57
CA TYR A 38 2.51 -3.21 8.07
C TYR A 38 2.57 -3.48 6.57
N ALA A 39 3.35 -2.68 5.86
CA ALA A 39 3.67 -2.90 4.46
C ALA A 39 5.16 -2.62 4.22
N THR A 40 5.80 -3.43 3.38
CA THR A 40 7.16 -3.14 2.93
C THR A 40 7.09 -2.15 1.78
N TYR A 41 7.83 -1.04 1.90
CA TYR A 41 7.93 -0.03 0.85
C TYR A 41 8.46 -0.64 -0.46
N GLN A 42 7.81 -0.28 -1.57
CA GLN A 42 8.22 -0.58 -2.93
C GLN A 42 8.01 0.67 -3.77
N GLU A 43 9.01 1.04 -4.56
CA GLU A 43 8.93 2.21 -5.43
C GLU A 43 7.77 2.06 -6.43
N GLY A 44 6.91 3.08 -6.52
CA GLY A 44 5.74 3.09 -7.39
C GLY A 44 4.55 2.23 -6.94
N GLN A 45 4.64 1.52 -5.81
CA GLN A 45 3.53 0.70 -5.29
C GLN A 45 2.46 1.58 -4.64
N VAL A 46 1.20 1.35 -5.03
CA VAL A 46 0.04 1.97 -4.39
C VAL A 46 -0.39 1.13 -3.19
N TYR A 47 -0.65 1.78 -2.06
CA TYR A 47 -1.14 1.13 -0.85
C TYR A 47 -2.53 1.61 -0.47
N THR A 48 -3.44 0.67 -0.24
CA THR A 48 -4.80 0.96 0.24
C THR A 48 -4.82 0.90 1.75
N VAL A 49 -4.89 2.07 2.39
CA VAL A 49 -4.98 2.22 3.85
C VAL A 49 -6.43 2.40 4.25
N GLN A 50 -6.97 1.46 5.05
CA GLN A 50 -8.34 1.57 5.54
C GLN A 50 -8.40 2.58 6.70
N THR A 51 -9.28 3.58 6.57
CA THR A 51 -9.57 4.57 7.61
C THR A 51 -11.03 4.47 8.04
N ARG A 52 -11.37 5.08 9.19
CA ARG A 52 -12.74 5.08 9.71
C ARG A 52 -13.03 6.42 10.38
N VAL A 53 -14.24 6.95 10.18
CA VAL A 53 -14.68 8.18 10.86
C VAL A 53 -14.59 7.99 12.38
N ARG A 54 -14.20 9.06 13.08
CA ARG A 54 -13.92 9.09 14.53
C ARG A 54 -12.64 8.37 14.96
N ASN A 55 -11.87 7.84 14.01
CA ASN A 55 -10.55 7.28 14.25
C ASN A 55 -9.51 8.09 13.49
N VAL A 56 -8.36 8.32 14.13
CA VAL A 56 -7.18 8.83 13.44
C VAL A 56 -6.30 7.63 13.10
N THR A 57 -5.95 7.49 11.83
CA THR A 57 -4.97 6.49 11.39
C THR A 57 -3.60 7.13 11.39
N LEU A 58 -2.64 6.49 12.05
CA LEU A 58 -1.25 6.93 12.07
C LEU A 58 -0.47 6.16 10.99
N ILE A 59 0.28 6.87 10.16
CA ILE A 59 1.21 6.26 9.19
C ILE A 59 2.62 6.63 9.60
N GLU A 60 3.41 5.61 9.89
CA GLU A 60 4.82 5.72 10.28
C GLU A 60 5.71 5.16 9.18
N LEU A 61 6.69 5.96 8.76
CA LEU A 61 7.72 5.51 7.83
C LEU A 61 8.80 4.73 8.58
N GLY A 62 9.43 3.81 7.88
CA GLY A 62 10.51 2.98 8.42
C GLY A 62 11.72 3.80 8.86
N ASN A 63 12.59 3.15 9.63
CA ASN A 63 13.81 3.80 10.11
C ASN A 63 14.69 4.27 8.93
N GLY A 64 15.14 5.53 8.99
CA GLY A 64 15.96 6.16 7.94
C GLY A 64 15.16 6.76 6.78
N GLU A 65 13.88 6.42 6.61
CA GLU A 65 12.99 7.08 5.65
C GLU A 65 12.66 8.52 6.10
N ARG A 66 12.17 9.38 5.21
CA ARG A 66 11.85 10.78 5.55
C ARG A 66 10.62 11.27 4.80
N ILE A 67 9.72 11.94 5.53
CA ILE A 67 8.58 12.65 4.92
C ILE A 67 9.08 13.98 4.34
N GLN A 68 9.21 14.04 3.01
CA GLN A 68 9.57 15.26 2.29
C GLN A 68 8.36 16.17 2.07
N SER A 69 7.27 15.61 1.55
CA SER A 69 6.03 16.33 1.28
C SER A 69 4.83 15.39 1.44
N ILE A 70 3.66 15.96 1.67
CA ILE A 70 2.38 15.26 1.67
C ILE A 70 1.43 16.08 0.80
N ALA A 71 0.73 15.40 -0.11
CA ALA A 71 -0.30 15.99 -0.96
C ALA A 71 -1.59 15.19 -0.81
N ILE A 72 -2.73 15.88 -0.87
CA ILE A 72 -4.06 15.30 -0.67
C ILE A 72 -4.94 15.76 -1.83
N GLY A 73 -5.67 14.82 -2.43
CA GLY A 73 -6.63 15.13 -3.50
C GLY A 73 -7.96 15.68 -2.98
N ASP A 74 -8.49 15.09 -1.90
CA ASP A 74 -9.77 15.46 -1.30
C ASP A 74 -9.56 15.97 0.15
N SER A 75 -9.25 17.26 0.26
CA SER A 75 -9.05 17.93 1.56
C SER A 75 -10.35 18.28 2.29
N GLU A 76 -11.50 18.14 1.63
CA GLU A 76 -12.81 18.31 2.28
C GLU A 76 -13.16 17.06 3.09
N SER A 77 -12.85 15.88 2.55
CA SER A 77 -13.11 14.60 3.21
C SER A 77 -12.01 14.17 4.18
N PHE A 78 -10.76 14.59 3.95
CA PHE A 78 -9.61 14.13 4.74
C PHE A 78 -8.76 15.28 5.31
N GLN A 79 -8.41 15.14 6.59
CA GLN A 79 -7.41 15.97 7.27
C GLN A 79 -6.12 15.15 7.46
N ILE A 80 -4.99 15.77 7.13
CA ILE A 80 -3.65 15.21 7.35
C ILE A 80 -2.82 16.19 8.15
N ASP A 81 -2.18 15.71 9.21
CA ASP A 81 -1.21 16.46 9.98
C ASP A 81 0.11 15.68 10.07
N LYS A 82 1.24 16.36 9.84
CA LYS A 82 2.57 15.80 10.14
C LYS A 82 2.88 16.04 11.61
N LEU A 83 3.35 15.01 12.31
CA LEU A 83 3.76 15.15 13.71
C LEU A 83 5.20 15.66 13.79
N GLU A 84 5.45 16.66 14.64
CA GLU A 84 6.79 17.20 14.84
C GLU A 84 7.72 16.16 15.48
N GLY A 85 8.96 16.09 15.00
CA GLY A 85 9.99 15.21 15.56
C GLY A 85 9.86 13.71 15.24
N ALA A 86 8.79 13.29 14.56
CA ALA A 86 8.56 11.90 14.16
C ALA A 86 8.46 11.76 12.63
N ASN A 87 8.84 10.59 12.10
CA ASN A 87 8.59 10.21 10.70
C ASN A 87 7.18 9.67 10.52
N VAL A 88 6.22 10.46 10.99
CA VAL A 88 4.83 10.05 11.18
C VAL A 88 3.90 11.16 10.72
N PHE A 89 2.80 10.77 10.10
CA PHE A 89 1.67 11.65 9.82
C PHE A 89 0.34 10.96 10.11
N THR A 90 -0.70 11.76 10.30
CA THR A 90 -2.06 11.28 10.58
C THR A 90 -2.93 11.35 9.34
N VAL A 91 -3.88 10.43 9.25
CA VAL A 91 -4.99 10.47 8.31
C VAL A 91 -6.28 10.42 9.11
N LYS A 92 -7.09 11.48 9.00
CA LYS A 92 -8.38 11.57 9.68
C LYS A 92 -9.50 11.82 8.65
N PRO A 93 -10.36 10.82 8.40
CA PRO A 93 -11.57 11.05 7.63
C PRO A 93 -12.56 11.90 8.44
N VAL A 94 -13.05 12.97 7.82
CA VAL A 94 -14.01 13.92 8.39
C VAL A 94 -15.44 13.58 7.93
N ILE A 95 -15.56 13.07 6.71
CA ILE A 95 -16.82 12.68 6.08
C ILE A 95 -16.93 11.15 6.06
N GLN A 96 -18.15 10.62 6.23
CA GLN A 96 -18.39 9.18 6.19
C GLN A 96 -18.43 8.65 4.75
N GLY A 97 -17.69 7.57 4.49
CA GLY A 97 -17.65 6.93 3.17
C GLY A 97 -16.59 7.49 2.21
N ALA A 98 -15.75 8.40 2.70
CA ALA A 98 -14.54 8.84 2.03
C ALA A 98 -13.48 7.72 1.97
#